data_AF-A0A0B8PDN6-F1
#
_entry.id   AF-A0A0B8PDN6-F1
#
_cell.length_a   1.000
_cell.length_b   1.000
_cell.length_c   1.000
_cell.angle_alpha   90.00
_cell.angle_beta   90.00
_cell.angle_gamma   90.00
#
_symmetry.space_group_name_H-M   'P 1'
#
loop_
_entity.id
_entity.type
_entity.pdbx_description
1 polymer ?
#
loop_
_entity_poly.entity_id
_entity_poly.type
_entity_poly.pdbx_seq_one_letter_code
_entity_poly.pdbx_strand_id
1 'polypeptide(L)'
;MQVERERKSVGVERTFSKNISSFDECWQVIQDKLYPELKQRLAKTGREITKQGIKVKFADFQTTTIECGSKQLEQVAFHSLLEQVLTRQQGREIRLLGLNVMLQSEAVAKQLSLLDNTTSS
;
A
#
# COMPACT_ATOMS: atom_id res chain seq x y z
N MET A 1 -0.67 19.18 -25.88
CA MET A 1 -0.24 17.81 -25.54
C MET A 1 -0.75 17.48 -24.16
N GLN A 2 -1.72 16.59 -24.04
CA GLN A 2 -2.17 16.05 -22.76
C GLN A 2 -1.16 14.96 -22.39
N VAL A 3 -0.35 15.18 -21.35
CA VAL A 3 0.53 14.12 -20.83
C VAL A 3 -0.39 13.15 -20.08
N GLU A 4 -0.73 12.03 -20.70
CA GLU A 4 -1.34 10.89 -19.99
C GLU A 4 -0.33 10.44 -18.94
N ARG A 5 -0.58 10.81 -17.68
CA ARG A 5 0.29 10.43 -16.57
C ARG A 5 -0.05 9.00 -16.19
N GLU A 6 0.84 8.08 -16.53
CA GLU A 6 0.75 6.69 -16.06
C GLU A 6 0.58 6.68 -14.54
N ARG A 7 -0.47 6.01 -14.06
CA ARG A 7 -0.68 5.82 -12.63
C ARG A 7 0.41 4.89 -12.08
N LYS A 8 1.19 5.39 -11.12
CA LYS A 8 2.30 4.65 -10.51
C LYS A 8 1.94 3.92 -9.22
N SER A 9 0.82 4.29 -8.59
CA SER A 9 0.39 3.71 -7.32
C SER A 9 -1.12 3.74 -7.12
N VAL A 10 -1.59 2.85 -6.24
CA VAL A 10 -2.97 2.79 -5.75
C VAL A 10 -2.93 2.86 -4.23
N GLY A 11 -3.79 3.66 -3.62
CA GLY A 11 -3.85 3.78 -2.16
C GLY A 11 -5.24 4.11 -1.64
N VAL A 12 -5.40 3.86 -0.36
CA VAL A 12 -6.59 4.15 0.46
C VAL A 12 -6.13 4.68 1.81
N GLU A 13 -6.93 5.54 2.41
CA GLU A 13 -6.66 6.08 3.74
C GLU A 13 -7.95 6.40 4.48
N ARG A 14 -7.83 6.49 5.81
CA ARG A 14 -8.89 6.92 6.71
C ARG A 14 -8.34 7.87 7.76
N THR A 15 -9.02 9.01 7.91
CA THR A 15 -8.79 9.99 8.97
C THR A 15 -9.81 9.76 10.09
N PHE A 16 -9.36 9.78 11.34
CA PHE A 16 -10.09 9.05 12.38
C PHE A 16 -11.14 9.74 13.23
N SER A 17 -11.62 10.96 13.09
CA SER A 17 -12.49 11.61 14.12
C SER A 17 -11.89 11.63 15.55
N LYS A 18 -11.86 10.52 16.31
CA LYS A 18 -11.05 10.27 17.51
C LYS A 18 -9.79 9.45 17.16
N ASN A 19 -8.63 9.87 17.62
CA ASN A 19 -7.38 9.15 17.35
C ASN A 19 -7.38 7.75 17.99
N ILE A 20 -6.59 6.85 17.42
CA ILE A 20 -6.33 5.49 17.92
C ILE A 20 -4.85 5.34 18.26
N SER A 21 -4.46 4.32 19.02
CA SER A 21 -3.06 4.17 19.41
C SER A 21 -2.57 2.73 19.48
N SER A 22 -3.45 1.75 19.62
CA SER A 22 -3.02 0.35 19.76
C SER A 22 -2.80 -0.33 18.41
N PHE A 23 -1.99 -1.40 18.44
CA PHE A 23 -1.83 -2.29 17.31
C PHE A 23 -3.17 -2.86 16.86
N ASP A 24 -3.97 -3.37 17.81
CA ASP A 24 -5.25 -4.03 17.53
C ASP A 24 -6.27 -3.07 16.88
N GLU A 25 -6.35 -1.82 17.35
CA GLU A 25 -7.21 -0.80 16.73
C GLU A 25 -6.79 -0.54 15.28
N CYS A 26 -5.48 -0.39 15.04
CA CYS A 26 -4.95 -0.18 13.69
C CYS A 26 -5.20 -1.40 12.80
N TRP A 27 -4.98 -2.60 13.33
CA TRP A 27 -5.11 -3.85 12.60
C TRP A 27 -6.57 -4.11 12.22
N GLN A 28 -7.51 -3.89 13.13
CA GLN A 28 -8.95 -4.00 12.84
C GLN A 28 -9.37 -3.05 11.71
N VAL A 29 -8.88 -1.80 11.71
CA VAL A 29 -9.14 -0.85 10.61
C VAL A 29 -8.57 -1.35 9.28
N ILE A 30 -7.38 -1.95 9.30
CA ILE A 30 -6.77 -2.54 8.10
C ILE A 30 -7.63 -3.67 7.57
N GLN A 31 -8.02 -4.63 8.42
CA GLN A 31 -8.78 -5.81 8.01
C GLN A 31 -10.18 -5.44 7.51
N ASP A 32 -10.89 -4.59 8.25
CA ASP A 32 -12.31 -4.35 8.00
C ASP A 32 -12.58 -3.28 6.94
N LYS A 33 -11.63 -2.37 6.71
CA LYS A 33 -11.84 -1.17 5.88
C LYS A 33 -10.78 -1.02 4.80
N LEU A 34 -9.50 -0.88 5.17
CA LEU A 34 -8.48 -0.45 4.22
C LEU A 34 -8.10 -1.56 3.24
N TYR A 35 -7.84 -2.78 3.71
CA TYR A 35 -7.40 -3.87 2.85
C TYR A 35 -8.47 -4.27 1.81
N PRO A 36 -9.76 -4.47 2.16
CA PRO A 36 -10.80 -4.75 1.17
C PRO A 36 -10.95 -3.64 0.13
N GLU A 37 -10.90 -2.37 0.55
CA GLU A 37 -11.01 -1.24 -0.36
C GLU A 37 -9.79 -1.15 -1.30
N LEU A 38 -8.58 -1.35 -0.77
CA LEU A 38 -7.36 -1.37 -1.57
C LEU A 38 -7.39 -2.50 -2.60
N LYS A 39 -7.81 -3.70 -2.19
CA LYS A 39 -7.98 -4.86 -3.08
C LYS A 39 -8.94 -4.54 -4.21
N GLN A 40 -10.09 -3.93 -3.91
CA GLN A 40 -11.06 -3.52 -4.93
C GLN A 40 -10.48 -2.47 -5.89
N ARG A 41 -9.74 -1.48 -5.37
CA ARG A 41 -9.11 -0.45 -6.22
C ARG A 41 -7.99 -1.01 -7.09
N LEU A 42 -7.20 -1.94 -6.57
CA LEU A 42 -6.14 -2.62 -7.31
C LEU A 42 -6.71 -3.50 -8.42
N ALA A 43 -7.78 -4.25 -8.15
CA ALA A 43 -8.42 -5.09 -9.16
C ALA A 43 -8.86 -4.30 -10.41
N LYS A 44 -9.27 -3.03 -10.23
CA LYS A 44 -9.65 -2.14 -11.34
C LYS A 44 -8.48 -1.73 -12.24
N THR A 45 -7.23 -1.88 -11.80
CA THR A 45 -6.07 -1.55 -12.63
C THR A 45 -5.67 -2.71 -13.53
N GLY A 46 -5.98 -3.96 -13.15
CA GLY A 46 -5.53 -5.16 -13.86
C GLY A 46 -4.01 -5.34 -13.88
N ARG A 47 -3.27 -4.62 -13.02
CA ARG A 47 -1.79 -4.60 -13.01
C ARG A 47 -1.24 -5.28 -11.78
N GLU A 48 -0.10 -5.94 -11.95
CA GLU A 48 0.71 -6.44 -10.83
C GLU A 48 1.33 -5.28 -10.04
N ILE A 49 1.84 -5.62 -8.84
CA ILE A 49 2.50 -4.66 -7.96
C ILE A 49 3.98 -4.99 -7.79
N THR A 50 4.75 -3.98 -7.39
CA THR A 50 6.17 -4.14 -7.06
C THR A 50 6.45 -3.89 -5.58
N LYS A 51 5.54 -3.18 -4.88
CA LYS A 51 5.64 -2.88 -3.46
C LYS A 51 4.27 -2.76 -2.80
N GLN A 52 4.24 -3.00 -1.49
CA GLN A 52 3.14 -2.65 -0.58
C GLN A 52 3.67 -1.70 0.50
N GLY A 53 2.83 -0.79 0.99
CA GLY A 53 3.23 0.18 1.99
C GLY A 53 2.13 0.59 2.94
N ILE A 54 2.52 0.94 4.17
CA ILE A 54 1.65 1.51 5.18
C ILE A 54 2.06 2.95 5.45
N LYS A 55 1.07 3.82 5.60
CA LYS A 55 1.22 5.23 5.96
C LYS A 55 0.47 5.51 7.24
N VAL A 56 1.16 6.14 8.18
CA VAL A 56 0.61 6.60 9.46
C VAL A 56 0.83 8.11 9.55
N LYS A 57 -0.22 8.86 9.86
CA LYS A 57 -0.10 10.25 10.32
C LYS A 57 -0.45 10.30 11.80
N PHE A 58 0.47 10.81 12.60
CA PHE A 58 0.32 10.95 14.04
C PHE A 58 -0.51 12.21 14.40
N ALA A 59 -0.91 12.32 15.67
CA ALA A 59 -1.69 13.44 16.19
C ALA A 59 -0.97 14.79 16.11
N ASP A 60 0.37 14.78 16.08
CA ASP A 60 1.22 15.95 15.82
C ASP A 60 1.38 16.28 14.32
N PHE A 61 0.61 15.62 13.45
CA PHE A 61 0.61 15.72 11.99
C PHE A 61 1.89 15.23 11.30
N GLN A 62 2.88 14.70 12.02
CA GLN A 62 4.00 14.01 11.40
C GLN A 62 3.50 12.75 10.68
N THR A 63 4.08 12.48 9.50
CA THR A 63 3.69 11.34 8.67
C THR A 63 4.88 10.41 8.50
N THR A 64 4.63 9.12 8.68
CA THR A 64 5.58 8.04 8.41
C THR A 64 5.00 7.10 7.37
N THR A 65 5.79 6.75 6.36
CA THR A 65 5.48 5.68 5.42
C THR A 65 6.60 4.66 5.44
N ILE A 66 6.26 3.38 5.40
CA ILE A 66 7.21 2.31 5.11
C ILE A 66 6.64 1.39 4.05
N GLU A 67 7.52 0.83 3.23
CA GLU A 67 7.19 -0.03 2.10
C GLU A 67 8.05 -1.28 2.15
N CYS A 68 7.51 -2.40 1.66
CA CYS A 68 8.26 -3.60 1.35
C CYS A 68 8.06 -4.00 -0.11
N GLY A 69 9.05 -4.68 -0.69
CA GLY A 69 8.90 -5.31 -2.00
C GLY A 69 7.88 -6.44 -1.94
N SER A 70 6.97 -6.48 -2.90
CA SER A 70 5.98 -7.55 -2.98
C SER A 70 5.39 -7.60 -4.39
N LYS A 71 5.19 -8.81 -4.91
CA LYS A 71 4.63 -9.04 -6.26
C LYS A 71 3.10 -9.12 -6.25
N GLN A 72 2.50 -9.37 -5.08
CA GLN A 72 1.07 -9.59 -4.92
C GLN A 72 0.56 -8.89 -3.66
N LEU A 73 -0.74 -8.57 -3.62
CA LEU A 73 -1.33 -7.92 -2.46
C LEU A 73 -1.52 -8.94 -1.32
N GLU A 74 -0.72 -8.83 -0.28
CA GLU A 74 -0.65 -9.79 0.83
C GLU A 74 -0.98 -9.12 2.15
N GLN A 75 -1.99 -9.65 2.84
CA GLN A 75 -2.41 -9.10 4.12
C GLN A 75 -1.33 -9.24 5.21
N VAL A 76 -0.59 -10.36 5.20
CA VAL A 76 0.49 -10.61 6.17
C VAL A 76 1.62 -9.58 6.09
N ALA A 77 1.91 -9.05 4.88
CA ALA A 77 2.89 -8.00 4.72
C ALA A 77 2.47 -6.72 5.46
N PHE A 78 1.18 -6.36 5.44
CA PHE A 78 0.68 -5.21 6.20
C PHE A 78 0.75 -5.41 7.71
N HIS A 79 0.66 -6.65 8.21
CA HIS A 79 0.85 -6.93 9.63
C HIS A 79 2.27 -6.57 10.06
N SER A 80 3.27 -7.10 9.36
CA SER A 80 4.69 -6.80 9.64
C SER A 80 5.05 -5.34 9.42
N LEU A 81 4.44 -4.67 8.42
CA LEU A 81 4.61 -3.23 8.24
C LEU A 81 3.95 -2.44 9.38
N LEU A 82 2.80 -2.88 9.88
CA LEU A 82 2.16 -2.22 11.01
C LEU A 82 3.04 -2.30 12.28
N GLU A 83 3.58 -3.48 12.59
CA GLU A 83 4.52 -3.64 13.71
C GLU A 83 5.70 -2.67 13.58
N GLN A 84 6.32 -2.63 12.40
CA GLN A 84 7.48 -1.77 12.14
C GLN A 84 7.15 -0.27 12.22
N VAL A 85 6.01 0.17 11.66
CA VAL A 85 5.68 1.60 11.64
C VAL A 85 5.33 2.11 13.05
N LEU A 86 4.71 1.27 13.88
CA LEU A 86 4.37 1.60 15.26
C LEU A 86 5.61 1.70 16.18
N THR A 87 6.74 1.08 15.82
CA THR A 87 8.00 1.35 16.55
C THR A 87 8.40 2.83 16.52
N ARG A 88 7.92 3.59 15.52
CA ARG A 88 8.17 5.03 15.37
C ARG A 88 7.12 5.90 16.07
N GLN A 89 6.12 5.29 16.72
CA GLN A 89 5.00 5.99 17.34
C GLN A 89 5.43 6.91 18.48
N GLN A 90 6.39 6.48 19.32
CA GLN A 90 6.94 7.27 20.42
C GLN A 90 5.85 7.87 21.34
N GLY A 91 4.79 7.09 21.63
CA GLY A 91 3.66 7.52 22.46
C GLY A 91 2.62 8.43 21.77
N ARG A 92 2.82 8.78 20.49
CA ARG A 92 1.86 9.60 19.74
C ARG A 92 0.65 8.78 19.32
N GLU A 93 -0.54 9.35 19.45
CA GLU A 93 -1.73 8.76 18.85
C GLU A 93 -1.70 8.90 17.32
N ILE A 94 -2.53 8.11 16.65
CA ILE A 94 -2.65 8.04 15.20
C ILE A 94 -3.93 8.71 14.75
N ARG A 95 -3.76 9.69 13.86
CA ARG A 95 -4.83 10.50 13.28
C ARG A 95 -5.33 9.96 11.95
N LEU A 96 -4.46 9.31 11.18
CA LEU A 96 -4.79 8.69 9.90
C LEU A 96 -3.95 7.43 9.66
N LEU A 97 -4.60 6.42 9.10
CA LEU A 97 -3.96 5.19 8.61
C LEU A 97 -4.27 5.01 7.13
N GLY A 98 -3.27 4.61 6.35
CA GLY A 98 -3.43 4.35 4.92
C GLY A 98 -2.57 3.20 4.44
N LEU A 99 -3.06 2.53 3.40
CA LEU A 99 -2.36 1.46 2.68
C LEU A 99 -2.12 1.91 1.25
N ASN A 100 -0.99 1.50 0.67
CA ASN A 100 -0.69 1.76 -0.72
C ASN A 100 0.05 0.59 -1.37
N VAL A 101 0.01 0.55 -2.69
CA VAL A 101 0.83 -0.33 -3.53
C VAL A 101 1.43 0.45 -4.69
N MET A 102 2.63 0.05 -5.10
CA MET A 102 3.28 0.55 -6.30
C MET A 102 2.98 -0.41 -7.46
N LEU A 103 2.44 0.12 -8.56
CA LEU A 103 2.08 -0.67 -9.73
C LEU A 103 3.32 -0.98 -10.57
N GLN A 104 3.40 -2.17 -11.15
CA GLN A 104 4.41 -2.49 -12.15
C GLN A 104 4.16 -1.64 -13.40
N SER A 105 5.18 -0.93 -13.90
CA SER A 105 5.07 -0.10 -15.10
C SER A 105 4.64 -0.93 -16.32
N GLU A 106 3.75 -0.38 -17.13
CA GLU A 106 3.26 -1.03 -18.35
C GLU A 106 4.38 -1.32 -19.35
N ALA A 107 5.37 -0.42 -19.46
CA ALA A 107 6.53 -0.62 -20.33
C ALA A 107 7.37 -1.85 -19.90
N VAL A 108 7.55 -2.01 -18.59
CA VAL A 108 8.29 -3.15 -18.01
C VAL A 108 7.51 -4.45 -18.20
N ALA A 109 6.20 -4.43 -17.97
CA ALA A 109 5.34 -5.58 -18.18
C ALA A 109 5.34 -6.04 -19.66
N LYS A 110 5.28 -5.09 -20.60
CA LYS A 110 5.36 -5.37 -22.04
C LYS A 110 6.71 -5.96 -22.43
N GLN A 111 7.81 -5.42 -21.89
CA GLN A 111 9.14 -5.98 -22.16
C GLN A 111 9.18 -7.44 -21.73
N LEU A 112 8.81 -7.78 -20.48
CA LEU A 112 8.79 -9.17 -19.96
C LEU A 112 8.04 -10.14 -20.86
N SER A 113 6.86 -9.77 -21.36
CA SER A 113 6.07 -10.65 -22.23
C SER A 113 6.75 -11.02 -23.56
N LEU A 114 7.75 -10.26 -24.01
CA LEU A 114 8.44 -10.50 -25.28
C LEU A 114 9.62 -11.48 -25.14
N LEU A 115 10.30 -11.53 -23.99
CA LEU A 115 11.41 -12.50 -23.77
C LEU A 115 10.88 -13.93 -23.56
N ASP A 116 9.73 -14.09 -22.91
CA ASP A 116 9.17 -15.41 -22.64
C ASP A 116 8.79 -16.19 -23.93
N ASN A 117 8.56 -15.48 -25.04
CA ASN A 117 8.24 -16.07 -26.34
C ASN A 117 9.46 -16.48 -27.18
N THR A 118 10.69 -16.31 -26.68
CA THR A 118 11.91 -16.57 -27.48
C THR A 118 12.64 -17.85 -27.05
N THR A 119 12.13 -18.60 -26.07
CA THR A 119 12.79 -19.82 -25.53
C THR A 119 12.06 -21.13 -25.89
N SER A 120 11.16 -21.12 -26.87
CA SER A 120 10.67 -22.34 -27.52
C SER A 120 11.12 -22.37 -28.97
N SER A 121 12.33 -22.89 -29.21
CA SER A 121 12.78 -23.44 -30.49
C SER A 121 13.87 -24.46 -30.20
#